data_AF-J2GIS6-F1
#
_entry.id   AF-J2GIS6-F1
#
_cell.length_a   1.000
_cell.length_b   1.000
_cell.length_c   1.000
_cell.angle_alpha   90.00
_cell.angle_beta   90.00
_cell.angle_gamma   90.00
#
_symmetry.space_group_name_H-M   'P 1'
#
loop_
_entity.id
_entity.type
_entity.pdbx_description
1 polymer ?
#
loop_
_entity_poly.entity_id
_entity_poly.type
_entity_poly.pdbx_seq_one_letter_code
_entity_poly.pdbx_strand_id
1 'polypeptide(L)'
;MKRGLIILAGVGGIALAGCAAKQESLPPAPPPPPPPPGAVAGTTAADRDGDGVIDGYYTPDGIYHPNYTTPPPPPPPPPSRKGERG
;
A
#
# COMPACT_ATOMS: atom_id res chain seq x y z
N MET A 1 47.73 8.74 -29.45
CA MET A 1 46.52 8.84 -28.59
C MET A 1 45.82 7.47 -28.37
N LYS A 2 46.52 6.35 -28.23
CA LYS A 2 45.89 5.02 -28.02
C LYS A 2 46.16 4.40 -26.64
N ARG A 3 47.25 4.79 -25.96
CA ARG A 3 47.62 4.24 -24.65
C ARG A 3 46.70 4.71 -23.51
N GLY A 4 46.28 5.98 -23.53
CA GLY A 4 45.36 6.52 -22.51
C GLY A 4 43.97 5.87 -22.53
N LEU A 5 43.48 5.48 -23.71
CA LEU A 5 42.16 4.85 -23.86
C LEU A 5 42.14 3.41 -23.32
N ILE A 6 43.27 2.69 -23.43
CA ILE A 6 43.42 1.33 -22.89
C ILE A 6 43.49 1.36 -21.36
N ILE A 7 44.21 2.34 -20.78
CA ILE A 7 44.31 2.48 -19.31
C ILE A 7 42.94 2.86 -18.71
N LEU A 8 42.21 3.77 -19.35
CA LEU A 8 40.89 4.20 -18.85
C LEU A 8 39.86 3.06 -18.92
N ALA A 9 39.88 2.25 -19.98
CA ALA A 9 39.01 1.08 -20.11
C ALA A 9 39.32 -0.01 -19.08
N GLY A 10 40.60 -0.25 -18.78
CA GLY A 10 41.03 -1.24 -17.79
C GLY A 10 40.61 -0.89 -16.36
N VAL A 11 40.77 0.38 -15.95
CA VAL A 11 40.38 0.84 -14.61
C VAL A 11 38.85 0.88 -14.46
N GLY A 12 38.12 1.29 -15.50
CA GLY A 12 36.66 1.29 -15.49
C GLY A 12 36.07 -0.12 -15.33
N GLY A 13 36.63 -1.12 -16.01
CA GLY A 13 36.16 -2.51 -15.92
C GLY A 13 36.30 -3.13 -14.53
N ILE A 14 37.39 -2.84 -13.82
CA ILE A 14 37.64 -3.37 -12.47
C ILE A 14 36.71 -2.72 -11.43
N ALA A 15 36.40 -1.43 -11.58
CA ALA A 15 35.46 -0.73 -10.70
C ALA A 15 34.02 -1.26 -10.83
N LEU A 16 33.57 -1.59 -12.04
CA LEU A 16 32.24 -2.17 -12.29
C LEU A 16 32.10 -3.61 -11.75
N ALA A 17 33.17 -4.41 -11.83
CA ALA A 17 33.17 -5.79 -11.31
C ALA A 17 33.05 -5.84 -9.78
N GLY A 18 33.60 -4.85 -9.05
CA GLY A 18 33.50 -4.76 -7.60
C GLY A 18 32.08 -4.51 -7.07
N CYS A 19 31.23 -3.84 -7.85
CA CYS A 19 29.83 -3.58 -7.46
C CYS A 19 28.89 -4.75 -7.79
N ALA A 20 29.21 -5.57 -8.80
CA ALA A 20 28.40 -6.71 -9.20
C ALA A 20 28.61 -7.97 -8.34
N ALA A 21 29.67 -8.01 -7.51
CA ALA A 21 30.04 -9.18 -6.71
C ALA A 21 29.17 -9.41 -5.46
N LYS A 22 28.18 -8.54 -5.18
CA LYS A 22 27.22 -8.74 -4.08
C LYS A 22 25.90 -9.31 -4.60
N GLN A 23 25.95 -10.48 -5.20
CA GLN A 23 24.77 -11.31 -5.33
C GLN A 23 25.06 -12.64 -4.65
N GLU A 24 25.19 -12.55 -3.32
CA GLU A 24 24.96 -13.69 -2.42
C GLU A 24 23.62 -14.30 -2.85
N SER A 25 23.65 -15.54 -3.33
CA SER A 25 22.44 -16.30 -3.63
C SER A 25 21.77 -16.64 -2.31
N LEU A 26 21.08 -15.65 -1.73
CA LEU A 26 20.19 -15.88 -0.62
C LEU A 26 19.17 -16.94 -1.06
N PRO A 27 18.89 -17.95 -0.22
CA PRO A 27 17.81 -18.87 -0.51
C PRO A 27 16.52 -18.06 -0.73
N PRO A 28 15.63 -18.50 -1.63
CA PRO A 28 14.37 -17.80 -1.86
C PRO A 28 13.67 -17.61 -0.52
N ALA A 29 13.23 -16.37 -0.24
CA ALA A 29 12.48 -16.07 0.95
C ALA A 29 11.25 -16.99 1.03
N PRO A 30 10.88 -17.49 2.22
CA PRO A 30 9.68 -18.30 2.36
C PRO A 30 8.45 -17.51 1.90
N PRO A 31 7.42 -18.17 1.33
CA PRO A 31 6.21 -17.49 0.92
C PRO A 31 5.55 -16.81 2.12
N PRO A 32 4.95 -15.61 1.95
CA PRO A 32 4.26 -14.93 3.03
C PRO A 32 3.10 -15.79 3.55
N PRO A 33 2.74 -15.67 4.84
CA PRO A 33 1.59 -16.37 5.39
C PRO A 33 0.31 -15.97 4.64
N PRO A 34 -0.66 -16.89 4.50
CA PRO A 34 -1.93 -16.58 3.86
C PRO A 34 -2.65 -15.46 4.63
N PRO A 35 -3.37 -14.56 3.94
CA PRO A 35 -4.14 -13.50 4.59
C PRO A 35 -5.21 -14.09 5.52
N PRO A 36 -5.53 -13.43 6.66
CA PRO A 36 -6.67 -13.79 7.49
C PRO A 36 -7.98 -13.87 6.67
N PRO A 37 -8.96 -14.69 7.07
CA PRO A 37 -10.27 -14.69 6.41
C PRO A 37 -10.87 -13.28 6.38
N GLY A 38 -11.13 -12.76 5.16
CA GLY A 38 -11.60 -11.39 4.93
C GLY A 38 -10.51 -10.41 4.48
N ALA A 39 -9.23 -10.75 4.60
CA ALA A 39 -8.14 -9.97 4.06
C ALA A 39 -7.98 -10.26 2.56
N VAL A 40 -8.08 -9.21 1.75
CA VAL A 40 -7.84 -9.29 0.30
C VAL A 40 -6.34 -9.09 0.09
N ALA A 41 -5.69 -9.97 -0.70
CA ALA A 41 -4.26 -9.85 -0.94
C ALA A 41 -3.94 -8.46 -1.53
N GLY A 42 -3.16 -7.64 -0.81
CA GLY A 42 -2.83 -6.26 -1.20
C GLY A 42 -3.66 -5.14 -0.53
N THR A 43 -4.57 -5.44 0.41
CA THR A 43 -5.46 -4.42 1.01
C THR A 43 -4.99 -3.76 2.29
N THR A 44 -3.81 -4.09 2.82
CA THR A 44 -3.18 -3.23 3.86
C THR A 44 -3.03 -1.79 3.37
N ALA A 45 -2.92 -1.57 2.06
CA ALA A 45 -2.89 -0.21 1.49
C ALA A 45 -4.23 0.55 1.65
N ALA A 46 -5.35 -0.16 1.77
CA ALA A 46 -6.68 0.43 1.82
C ALA A 46 -7.17 0.73 3.25
N ASP A 47 -6.51 0.20 4.27
CA ASP A 47 -6.62 0.58 5.69
C ASP A 47 -5.56 1.67 5.95
N ARG A 48 -5.99 2.94 5.96
CA ARG A 48 -5.09 4.10 6.04
C ARG A 48 -4.92 4.63 7.45
N ASP A 49 -5.81 4.27 8.38
CA ASP A 49 -5.70 4.66 9.79
C ASP A 49 -5.16 3.53 10.69
N GLY A 50 -5.04 2.31 10.17
CA GLY A 50 -4.43 1.17 10.84
C GLY A 50 -5.31 0.56 11.91
N ASP A 51 -6.62 0.77 11.86
CA ASP A 51 -7.58 0.21 12.81
C ASP A 51 -7.96 -1.26 12.48
N GLY A 52 -7.45 -1.78 11.36
CA GLY A 52 -7.74 -3.14 10.86
C GLY A 52 -9.03 -3.23 10.06
N VAL A 53 -9.70 -2.11 9.79
CA VAL A 53 -10.87 -1.97 8.93
C VAL A 53 -10.45 -1.33 7.61
N ILE A 54 -11.08 -1.78 6.53
CA ILE A 54 -10.79 -1.24 5.20
C ILE A 54 -11.53 0.10 5.03
N ASP A 55 -10.77 1.19 4.84
CA ASP A 55 -11.32 2.54 4.62
C ASP A 55 -11.85 2.76 3.20
N GLY A 56 -11.45 1.95 2.23
CA GLY A 56 -11.76 2.16 0.82
C GLY A 56 -11.25 1.07 -0.12
N TYR A 57 -11.10 1.38 -1.40
CA TYR A 57 -10.55 0.47 -2.41
C TYR A 57 -9.74 1.23 -3.46
N TYR A 58 -8.85 0.50 -4.15
CA TYR A 58 -8.09 1.04 -5.28
C TYR A 58 -8.68 0.56 -6.61
N THR A 59 -8.71 1.42 -7.60
CA THR A 59 -8.99 1.05 -8.99
C THR A 59 -7.70 0.60 -9.71
N PRO A 60 -7.79 -0.10 -10.86
CA PRO A 60 -6.60 -0.61 -11.57
C PRO A 60 -5.60 0.45 -12.04
N ASP A 61 -6.02 1.70 -12.14
CA ASP A 61 -5.20 2.89 -12.41
C ASP A 61 -4.47 3.42 -11.15
N GLY A 62 -4.67 2.78 -9.99
CA GLY A 62 -4.03 3.13 -8.72
C GLY A 62 -4.72 4.27 -7.95
N ILE A 63 -5.91 4.70 -8.38
CA ILE A 63 -6.66 5.76 -7.68
C ILE A 63 -7.39 5.15 -6.47
N TYR A 64 -7.33 5.85 -5.32
CA TYR A 64 -8.00 5.45 -4.10
C TYR A 64 -9.43 6.02 -4.04
N HIS A 65 -10.39 5.17 -3.67
CA HIS A 65 -11.79 5.49 -3.48
C HIS A 65 -12.21 5.20 -2.04
N PRO A 66 -12.61 6.20 -1.24
CA PRO A 66 -13.06 5.98 0.13
C PRO A 66 -14.42 5.26 0.17
N ASN A 67 -14.62 4.42 1.17
CA ASN A 67 -15.91 3.81 1.46
C ASN A 67 -16.90 4.90 1.87
N TYR A 68 -18.08 4.85 1.24
CA TYR A 68 -19.13 5.80 1.56
C TYR A 68 -19.77 5.45 2.90
N THR A 69 -19.73 6.38 3.85
CA THR A 69 -20.54 6.32 5.06
C THR A 69 -21.78 7.20 4.88
N THR A 70 -22.96 6.59 4.99
CA THR A 70 -24.23 7.34 4.95
C THR A 70 -24.30 8.25 6.17
N PRO A 71 -24.65 9.54 6.01
CA PRO A 71 -24.88 10.40 7.16
C PRO A 71 -25.99 9.81 8.05
N PRO A 72 -25.93 10.05 9.37
CA PRO A 72 -26.98 9.58 10.28
C PRO A 72 -28.34 10.15 9.86
N PRO A 73 -29.44 9.41 10.08
CA PRO A 73 -30.77 9.91 9.80
C PRO A 73 -31.05 11.18 10.61
N PRO A 74 -31.89 12.10 10.09
CA PRO A 74 -32.27 13.29 10.84
C PRO A 74 -32.94 12.91 12.17
N PRO A 75 -32.78 13.71 13.23
CA PRO A 75 -33.46 13.49 14.50
C PRO A 75 -34.98 13.38 14.30
N PRO A 76 -35.67 12.54 15.09
CA PRO A 76 -37.12 12.51 15.07
C PRO A 76 -37.70 13.88 15.46
N PRO A 77 -38.87 14.26 14.93
CA PRO A 77 -39.55 15.46 15.36
C PRO A 77 -39.84 15.39 16.88
N PRO A 78 -39.80 16.53 17.59
CA PRO A 78 -40.15 16.56 19.01
C PRO A 78 -41.57 16.03 19.23
N PRO A 79 -41.83 15.33 20.35
CA PRO A 79 -43.18 14.87 20.67
C PRO A 79 -44.16 16.03 20.65
N SER A 80 -45.25 15.89 19.89
CA SER A 80 -46.33 16.87 19.95
C SER A 80 -47.03 16.76 21.30
N ARG A 81 -47.23 17.88 22.02
CA ARG A 81 -48.11 17.96 23.22
C ARG A 81 -49.60 17.80 22.89
N LYS A 82 -49.94 17.01 21.87
CA LYS A 82 -51.33 16.79 21.46
C LYS A 82 -51.90 15.69 22.36
N GLY A 83 -52.30 16.06 23.58
CA GLY A 83 -52.87 15.13 24.55
C GLY A 83 -53.10 15.68 25.97
N GLU A 84 -52.57 16.86 26.32
CA GLU A 84 -52.64 17.38 27.70
C GLU A 84 -53.95 18.15 28.02
N ARG A 85 -54.95 18.12 27.13
CA ARG A 85 -56.31 18.60 27.44
C ARG A 85 -57.35 17.71 26.78
N GLY A 86 -58.04 16.94 27.62
CA GLY A 86 -59.19 16.09 27.31
C GLY A 86 -59.63 15.41 28.59
#